data_AF-A0A086P5H7-F1
#
_entry.id   AF-A0A086P5H7-F1
#
_cell.length_a   1.000
_cell.length_b   1.000
_cell.length_c   1.000
_cell.angle_alpha   90.00
_cell.angle_beta   90.00
_cell.angle_gamma   90.00
#
_symmetry.space_group_name_H-M   'P 1'
#
loop_
_entity.id
_entity.type
_entity.pdbx_description
1 polymer ?
#
loop_
_entity_poly.entity_id
_entity_poly.type
_entity_poly.pdbx_seq_one_letter_code
_entity_poly.pdbx_strand_id
1 'polypeptide(L)'
;MSARAGLVRHQLFIERGLSDRLSLLARKPGVTKSTILAEALEAWLTRQGVNELQERFGPRLDGLARVLARIERNGQIEIEILALLVRYLLASVPPVAEGDDVARAQGRERFEWFTAKVVEAFREGRGSFGSGGGA
;
A
#
# COMPACT_ATOMS: atom_id res chain seq x y z
N MET A 1 0.19 -32.08 41.20
CA MET A 1 -0.21 -30.65 41.29
C MET A 1 -0.85 -30.24 39.97
N SER A 2 -1.95 -29.50 40.05
CA SER A 2 -3.09 -29.56 39.13
C SER A 2 -2.87 -28.88 37.76
N ALA A 3 -2.80 -29.68 36.69
CA ALA A 3 -2.79 -29.21 35.29
C ALA A 3 -4.17 -28.71 34.80
N ARG A 4 -5.20 -28.66 35.66
CA ARG A 4 -6.57 -28.26 35.31
C ARG A 4 -6.94 -26.83 35.68
N ALA A 5 -6.01 -26.02 36.22
CA ALA A 5 -6.31 -24.73 36.84
C ALA A 5 -6.80 -23.61 35.90
N GLY A 6 -7.01 -23.86 34.60
CA GLY A 6 -7.55 -22.87 33.64
C GLY A 6 -8.58 -23.41 32.66
N LEU A 7 -9.07 -24.66 32.81
CA LEU A 7 -10.02 -25.25 31.87
C LEU A 7 -11.47 -24.99 32.29
N VAL A 8 -12.24 -24.34 31.41
CA VAL A 8 -13.68 -24.10 31.59
C VAL A 8 -14.47 -25.17 30.85
N ARG A 9 -15.45 -25.79 31.53
CA ARG A 9 -16.33 -26.79 30.91
C ARG A 9 -17.51 -26.11 30.22
N HIS A 10 -17.65 -26.34 28.92
CA HIS A 10 -18.80 -25.93 28.15
C HIS A 10 -19.71 -27.13 27.86
N GLN A 11 -21.03 -26.94 27.97
CA GLN A 11 -22.03 -27.90 27.49
C GLN A 11 -22.58 -27.39 26.16
N LEU A 12 -22.44 -28.19 25.12
CA LEU A 12 -22.83 -27.83 23.76
C LEU A 12 -23.37 -29.06 23.05
N PHE A 13 -24.38 -28.83 22.22
CA PHE A 13 -24.96 -29.85 21.36
C PHE A 13 -24.26 -29.81 20.00
N ILE A 14 -23.86 -30.99 19.51
CA ILE A 14 -23.33 -31.17 18.16
C ILE A 14 -24.20 -32.19 17.44
N GLU A 15 -24.36 -31.99 16.13
CA GLU A 15 -25.08 -32.90 15.26
C GLU A 15 -24.46 -34.31 15.32
N ARG A 16 -25.29 -35.34 15.17
CA ARG A 16 -24.91 -36.75 15.38
C ARG A 16 -23.78 -37.17 14.44
N GLY A 17 -23.90 -36.90 13.15
CA GLY A 17 -22.86 -37.17 12.16
C GLY A 17 -21.54 -36.45 12.46
N LEU A 18 -21.60 -35.21 12.97
CA LEU A 18 -20.39 -34.49 13.41
C LEU A 18 -19.77 -35.14 14.67
N SER A 19 -20.57 -35.59 15.61
CA SER A 19 -20.10 -36.32 16.80
C SER A 19 -19.39 -37.63 16.44
N ASP A 20 -19.89 -38.36 15.45
CA ASP A 20 -19.28 -39.60 14.97
C ASP A 20 -17.90 -39.33 14.35
N ARG A 21 -17.80 -38.30 13.52
CA ARG A 21 -16.51 -37.84 12.93
C ARG A 21 -15.52 -37.42 14.01
N LEU A 22 -15.95 -36.64 15.00
CA LEU A 22 -15.11 -36.25 16.14
C LEU A 22 -14.62 -37.47 16.93
N SER A 23 -15.51 -38.45 17.13
CA SER A 23 -15.18 -39.70 17.82
C SER A 23 -14.13 -40.52 17.07
N LEU A 24 -14.17 -40.53 15.73
CA LEU A 24 -13.14 -41.17 14.91
C LEU A 24 -11.78 -40.47 15.05
N LEU A 25 -11.75 -39.14 15.04
CA LEU A 25 -10.52 -38.36 15.19
C LEU A 25 -9.85 -38.58 16.56
N ALA A 26 -10.65 -38.71 17.62
CA ALA A 26 -10.18 -38.94 18.98
C ALA A 26 -9.71 -40.38 19.26
N ARG A 27 -9.73 -41.30 18.28
CA ARG A 27 -9.17 -42.66 18.45
C ARG A 27 -7.64 -42.70 18.46
N LYS A 28 -6.98 -41.60 18.09
CA LYS A 28 -5.53 -41.49 18.10
C LYS A 28 -5.01 -41.42 19.56
N PRO A 29 -3.93 -42.15 19.91
CA PRO A 29 -3.34 -42.07 21.25
C PRO A 29 -2.98 -40.62 21.62
N GLY A 30 -3.33 -40.19 22.83
CA GLY A 30 -2.98 -38.86 23.33
C GLY A 30 -3.90 -37.71 22.88
N VAL A 31 -4.88 -37.96 22.01
CA VAL A 31 -5.80 -36.92 21.51
C VAL A 31 -7.18 -37.09 22.13
N THR A 32 -7.68 -36.06 22.79
CA THR A 32 -9.04 -36.07 23.34
C THR A 32 -9.99 -35.25 22.48
N LYS A 33 -11.29 -35.56 22.54
CA LYS A 33 -12.33 -34.73 21.90
C LYS A 33 -12.26 -33.26 22.34
N SER A 34 -11.94 -33.01 23.62
CA SER A 34 -11.79 -31.66 24.16
C SER A 34 -10.61 -30.92 23.53
N THR A 35 -9.49 -31.61 23.32
CA THR A 35 -8.30 -31.03 22.67
C THR A 35 -8.60 -30.65 21.23
N ILE A 36 -9.22 -31.56 20.46
CA ILE A 36 -9.62 -31.31 19.07
C ILE A 36 -10.57 -30.11 18.99
N LEU A 37 -11.58 -30.05 19.87
CA LEU A 37 -12.54 -28.94 19.88
C LEU A 37 -11.90 -27.61 20.25
N ALA A 38 -10.97 -27.60 21.21
CA ALA A 38 -10.25 -26.39 21.61
C ALA A 38 -9.38 -25.87 20.45
N GLU A 39 -8.58 -26.73 19.82
CA GLU A 39 -7.75 -26.37 18.66
C GLU A 39 -8.60 -25.90 17.47
N ALA A 40 -9.71 -26.58 17.19
CA ALA A 40 -10.62 -26.19 16.12
C ALA A 40 -11.25 -24.82 16.38
N LEU A 41 -11.64 -24.54 17.63
CA LEU A 41 -12.22 -23.26 18.02
C LEU A 41 -11.18 -22.13 17.94
N GLU A 42 -9.97 -22.36 18.44
CA GLU A 42 -8.87 -21.40 18.36
C GLU A 42 -8.51 -21.10 16.89
N ALA A 43 -8.41 -22.13 16.05
CA ALA A 43 -8.16 -21.98 14.62
C ALA A 43 -9.32 -21.26 13.90
N TRP A 44 -10.56 -21.46 14.34
CA TRP A 44 -11.72 -20.74 13.80
C TRP A 44 -11.70 -19.27 14.20
N LEU A 45 -11.53 -18.96 15.50
CA LEU A 45 -11.45 -17.59 16.03
C LEU A 45 -10.30 -16.81 15.39
N THR A 46 -9.13 -17.44 15.24
CA THR A 46 -7.97 -16.83 14.57
C THR A 46 -8.28 -16.53 13.10
N ARG A 47 -8.89 -17.47 12.38
CA ARG A 47 -9.30 -17.25 10.98
C ARG A 47 -10.35 -16.16 10.84
N GLN A 48 -11.32 -16.07 11.75
CA GLN A 48 -12.30 -14.99 11.77
C GLN A 48 -11.62 -13.64 11.94
N GLY A 49 -10.68 -13.51 12.88
CA GLY A 49 -9.91 -12.28 13.06
C GLY A 49 -9.11 -11.88 11.81
N VAL A 50 -8.44 -12.84 11.15
CA VAL A 50 -7.75 -12.57 9.87
C VAL A 50 -8.72 -12.16 8.77
N ASN A 51 -9.90 -12.79 8.69
CA ASN A 51 -10.90 -12.45 7.69
C ASN A 51 -11.50 -11.05 7.93
N GLU A 52 -11.83 -10.69 9.17
CA GLU A 52 -12.33 -9.36 9.52
C GLU A 52 -11.31 -8.26 9.19
N LEU A 53 -10.02 -8.50 9.46
CA LEU A 53 -8.94 -7.60 9.05
C LEU A 53 -8.87 -7.50 7.53
N GLN A 54 -8.92 -8.62 6.81
CA GLN A 54 -8.83 -8.62 5.35
C GLN A 54 -10.05 -7.95 4.70
N GLU A 55 -11.26 -8.19 5.18
CA GLU A 55 -12.48 -7.55 4.70
C GLU A 55 -12.47 -6.04 4.98
N ARG A 56 -11.95 -5.63 6.15
CA ARG A 56 -11.87 -4.21 6.53
C ARG A 56 -10.77 -3.45 5.80
N PHE A 57 -9.60 -4.07 5.59
CA PHE A 57 -8.41 -3.38 5.07
C PHE A 57 -8.07 -3.71 3.62
N GLY A 58 -8.49 -4.87 3.11
CA GLY A 58 -8.24 -5.31 1.72
C GLY A 58 -8.65 -4.26 0.68
N PRO A 59 -9.90 -3.76 0.68
CA PRO A 59 -10.34 -2.74 -0.29
C PRO A 59 -9.52 -1.45 -0.22
N ARG A 60 -9.04 -1.07 0.98
CA ARG A 60 -8.19 0.11 1.16
C ARG A 60 -6.79 -0.12 0.61
N LEU A 61 -6.20 -1.29 0.83
CA LEU A 61 -4.91 -1.68 0.27
C LEU A 61 -4.96 -1.77 -1.26
N ASP A 62 -6.03 -2.33 -1.82
CA ASP A 62 -6.26 -2.36 -3.27
C ASP A 62 -6.43 -0.94 -3.86
N GLY A 63 -7.07 -0.04 -3.10
CA GLY A 63 -7.12 1.38 -3.42
C GLY A 63 -5.73 2.01 -3.49
N LEU A 64 -4.89 1.79 -2.46
CA LEU A 64 -3.52 2.30 -2.41
C LEU A 64 -2.66 1.73 -3.54
N ALA A 65 -2.75 0.43 -3.83
CA ALA A 65 -2.03 -0.21 -4.92
C ALA A 65 -2.37 0.43 -6.28
N ARG A 66 -3.66 0.70 -6.53
CA ARG A 66 -4.09 1.40 -7.76
C ARG A 66 -3.56 2.83 -7.85
N VAL A 67 -3.54 3.56 -6.73
CA VAL A 67 -2.97 4.92 -6.70
C VAL A 67 -1.46 4.87 -6.99
N LEU A 68 -0.72 3.93 -6.39
CA LEU A 68 0.71 3.76 -6.65
C LEU A 68 1.00 3.42 -8.12
N ALA A 69 0.25 2.49 -8.71
CA ALA A 69 0.39 2.16 -10.13
C ALA A 69 0.12 3.36 -11.04
N ARG A 70 -0.83 4.22 -10.67
CA ARG A 70 -1.08 5.48 -11.40
C ARG A 70 0.06 6.47 -11.26
N ILE A 71 0.65 6.60 -10.06
CA ILE A 71 1.80 7.47 -9.83
C ILE A 71 3.01 7.00 -10.65
N GLU A 72 3.28 5.70 -10.65
CA GLU A 72 4.38 5.11 -11.44
C GLU A 72 4.18 5.38 -12.94
N ARG A 73 2.98 5.14 -13.46
CA ARG A 73 2.64 5.44 -14.86
C ARG A 73 2.81 6.92 -15.18
N ASN A 74 2.34 7.81 -14.32
CA ASN A 74 2.50 9.25 -14.52
C ASN A 74 3.97 9.65 -14.52
N GLY A 75 4.78 9.11 -13.60
CA GLY A 75 6.22 9.36 -13.57
C GLY A 75 6.92 8.91 -14.85
N GLN A 76 6.53 7.78 -15.43
CA GLN A 76 7.10 7.31 -16.70
C GLN A 76 6.70 8.21 -17.89
N ILE A 77 5.45 8.70 -17.90
CA ILE A 77 5.01 9.70 -18.90
C ILE A 77 5.76 11.02 -18.72
N GLU A 78 5.96 11.50 -17.50
CA GLU A 78 6.71 12.72 -17.21
C GLU A 78 8.16 12.63 -17.68
N ILE A 79 8.82 11.48 -17.47
CA ILE A 79 10.18 11.22 -17.96
C ILE A 79 10.22 11.26 -19.49
N GLU A 80 9.23 10.66 -20.17
CA GLU A 80 9.16 10.68 -21.64
C GLU A 80 8.95 12.12 -22.17
N ILE A 81 8.06 12.89 -21.54
CA ILE A 81 7.84 14.30 -21.88
C ILE A 81 9.13 15.11 -21.68
N LEU A 82 9.85 14.88 -20.58
CA LEU A 82 11.12 15.55 -20.31
C LEU A 82 12.18 15.20 -21.36
N ALA A 83 12.29 13.93 -21.75
CA ALA A 83 13.21 13.49 -22.78
C ALA A 83 12.91 14.16 -24.14
N LEU A 84 11.63 14.24 -24.51
CA LEU A 84 11.18 14.93 -25.72
C LEU A 84 11.46 16.44 -25.65
N LEU A 85 11.20 17.07 -24.51
CA LEU A 85 11.49 18.48 -24.29
C LEU A 85 12.99 18.77 -24.41
N VAL A 86 13.85 17.97 -23.78
CA VAL A 86 15.31 18.12 -23.89
C VAL A 86 15.77 17.96 -25.33
N ARG A 87 15.23 16.97 -26.06
CA ARG A 87 15.54 16.79 -27.49
C ARG A 87 15.13 18.00 -28.31
N TYR A 88 13.93 18.54 -28.06
CA TYR A 88 13.45 19.74 -28.72
C TYR A 88 14.36 20.95 -28.43
N LEU A 89 14.75 21.15 -27.17
CA LEU A 89 15.65 22.24 -26.77
C LEU A 89 17.01 22.14 -27.46
N LEU A 90 17.61 20.95 -27.49
CA LEU A 90 18.89 20.71 -28.18
C LEU A 90 18.82 20.95 -29.70
N ALA A 91 17.65 20.72 -30.31
CA ALA A 91 17.45 20.93 -31.74
C ALA A 91 17.09 22.38 -32.08
N SER A 92 16.41 23.10 -31.18
CA SER A 92 15.74 24.38 -31.50
C SER A 92 16.35 25.59 -30.81
N VAL A 93 17.05 25.40 -29.69
CA VAL A 93 17.70 26.50 -28.95
C VAL A 93 19.18 26.55 -29.36
N PRO A 94 19.65 27.64 -29.98
CA PRO A 94 21.06 27.76 -30.34
C PRO A 94 21.93 27.72 -29.09
N PRO A 95 23.07 27.00 -29.10
CA PRO A 95 23.97 26.94 -27.97
C PRO A 95 24.56 28.33 -27.70
N VAL A 96 24.79 28.64 -26.42
CA VAL A 96 25.51 29.85 -26.04
C VAL A 96 26.94 29.75 -26.57
N ALA A 97 27.43 30.82 -27.20
CA ALA A 97 28.77 30.85 -27.80
C ALA A 97 29.87 30.59 -26.76
N GLU A 98 30.93 29.89 -27.18
CA GLU A 98 32.14 29.72 -26.36
C GLU A 98 32.73 31.10 -26.02
N GLY A 99 32.98 31.35 -24.73
CA GLY A 99 33.49 32.64 -24.23
C GLY A 99 32.42 33.67 -23.83
N ASP A 100 31.13 33.43 -24.10
CA ASP A 100 30.06 34.35 -23.66
C ASP A 100 29.65 34.07 -22.20
N ASP A 101 30.49 34.53 -21.26
CA ASP A 101 30.26 34.38 -19.82
C ASP A 101 29.02 35.16 -19.33
N VAL A 102 28.68 36.27 -20.00
CA VAL A 102 27.54 37.13 -19.65
C VAL A 102 26.23 36.42 -19.96
N ALA A 103 26.07 35.85 -21.16
CA ALA A 103 24.88 35.09 -21.51
C ALA A 103 24.72 33.85 -20.60
N ARG A 104 25.82 33.18 -20.25
CA ARG A 104 25.79 32.06 -19.28
C ARG A 104 25.38 32.52 -17.88
N ALA A 105 25.85 33.68 -17.42
CA ALA A 105 25.45 34.25 -16.13
C ALA A 105 23.96 34.60 -16.09
N GLN A 106 23.44 35.27 -17.12
CA GLN A 106 22.02 35.59 -17.24
C GLN A 106 21.14 34.34 -17.28
N GLY A 107 21.60 33.27 -17.95
CA GLY A 107 20.90 31.98 -17.96
C GLY A 107 20.76 31.38 -16.57
N ARG A 108 21.83 31.41 -15.76
CA ARG A 108 21.80 30.96 -14.35
C ARG A 108 20.84 31.80 -13.50
N GLU A 109 20.91 33.12 -13.60
CA GLU A 109 20.05 34.03 -12.85
C GLU A 109 18.56 33.79 -13.14
N ARG A 110 18.20 33.61 -14.42
CA ARG A 110 16.81 33.28 -14.81
C ARG A 110 16.35 31.94 -14.24
N PHE A 111 17.23 30.94 -14.21
CA PHE A 111 16.91 29.62 -13.65
C PHE A 111 16.72 29.67 -12.13
N GLU A 112 17.57 30.43 -11.42
CA GLU A 112 17.43 30.67 -9.98
C GLU A 112 16.11 31.36 -9.65
N TRP A 113 15.76 32.42 -10.40
CA TRP A 113 14.48 33.11 -10.25
C TRP A 113 13.28 32.18 -10.49
N PHE A 114 13.32 31.39 -11.56
CA PHE A 114 12.27 30.40 -11.86
C PHE A 114 12.11 29.39 -10.71
N THR A 115 13.22 28.86 -10.20
CA THR A 115 13.21 27.89 -9.09
C THR A 115 12.59 28.49 -7.84
N ALA A 116 12.94 29.73 -7.51
CA ALA A 116 12.34 30.45 -6.38
C ALA A 116 10.81 30.58 -6.53
N LYS A 117 10.32 30.88 -7.74
CA LYS A 117 8.89 30.98 -8.03
C LYS A 117 8.16 29.64 -7.97
N VAL A 118 8.79 28.55 -8.39
CA VAL A 118 8.21 27.20 -8.22
C VAL A 118 8.08 26.85 -6.74
N VAL A 119 9.13 27.10 -5.95
CA VAL A 119 9.09 26.84 -4.49
C VAL A 119 7.99 27.65 -3.81
N GLU A 120 7.84 28.93 -4.17
CA GLU A 120 6.77 29.80 -3.68
C GLU A 120 5.38 29.20 -3.99
N ALA A 121 5.11 28.86 -5.26
CA ALA A 121 3.83 28.29 -5.68
C ALA A 121 3.49 26.98 -4.94
N PHE A 122 4.49 26.10 -4.73
CA PHE A 122 4.31 24.86 -3.96
C PHE A 122 4.00 25.12 -2.49
N ARG A 123 4.67 26.08 -1.85
CA ARG A 123 4.40 26.45 -0.44
C ARG A 123 2.97 26.97 -0.25
N GLU A 124 2.42 27.61 -1.27
CA GLU A 124 1.06 28.15 -1.25
C GLU A 124 -0.02 27.12 -1.62
N GLY A 125 0.38 25.87 -1.90
CA GLY A 125 -0.55 24.81 -2.33
C GLY A 125 -1.07 24.99 -3.76
N ARG A 126 -0.51 25.95 -4.52
CA ARG A 126 -0.85 26.25 -5.91
C ARG A 126 0.04 25.43 -6.83
N GLY A 127 -0.08 24.10 -6.79
CA GLY A 127 0.63 23.23 -7.73
C GLY A 127 0.34 23.66 -9.17
N SER A 128 1.38 23.78 -10.00
CA SER A 128 1.28 24.23 -11.40
C SER A 128 0.40 23.32 -12.28
N PHE A 129 0.18 22.08 -11.82
CA PHE A 129 -0.80 21.15 -12.35
C PHE A 129 -2.05 21.23 -11.49
N GLY A 130 -2.88 22.23 -11.79
CA GLY A 130 -4.19 22.54 -11.22
C GLY A 130 -4.72 21.62 -10.10
N SER A 131 -4.83 22.19 -8.91
CA SER A 131 -5.89 21.84 -7.97
C SER A 131 -7.26 22.19 -8.60
N GLY A 132 -7.84 21.27 -9.37
CA GLY A 132 -9.31 21.14 -9.46
C GLY A 132 -9.69 20.12 -8.40
N GLY A 133 -10.27 20.50 -7.25
CA GLY A 133 -11.58 21.13 -7.20
C GLY A 133 -12.62 20.01 -7.24
N GLY A 134 -13.19 19.69 -6.08
CA GLY A 134 -13.93 18.46 -5.84
C GLY A 134 -15.24 18.29 -6.63
N ALA A 135 -15.56 17.02 -6.86
CA ALA A 135 -16.88 16.40 -6.78
C ALA A 135 -16.66 14.92 -6.42
#